data_AF-A0A7L0R7Q0-F1
#
_entry.id   AF-A0A7L0R7Q0-F1
#
_cell.length_a   1.000
_cell.length_b   1.000
_cell.length_c   1.000
_cell.angle_alpha   90.00
_cell.angle_beta   90.00
_cell.angle_gamma   90.00
#
_symmetry.space_group_name_H-M   'P 1'
#
loop_
_entity.id
_entity.type
_entity.pdbx_description
1 polymer ?
#
loop_
_entity_poly.entity_id
_entity_poly.type
_entity_poly.pdbx_seq_one_letter_code
_entity_poly.pdbx_strand_id
1 'polypeptide(L)'
;GKLFRWPDLQHPAELKPLCECQSFGVADGPTVCCNPYHFSRLCGPESPPPPYSRLSPNDEQKPLDLSDSTLSYTETEATNSPNVTPGDFSDASTSPDAVKRSHWCNVAYWEHRTRVGRLYTVYEQSVSIFYDLPQGNGFCLGQLNLDNRSETVRRTRSKIGYGILLSKEPDGVWAYNRSEHPIFVNSPTLDIPNCRTLIVRKVMPGYSIKVFDYEKSCLLQHT
;
A
#
# COMPACT_ATOMS: atom_id res chain seq x y z
N GLY A 1 -24.80 -18.18 8.01
CA GLY A 1 -25.30 -17.20 8.98
C GLY A 1 -25.15 -15.81 8.39
N LYS A 2 -26.14 -14.92 8.55
CA LYS A 2 -26.04 -13.52 8.12
C LYS A 2 -25.22 -12.75 9.15
N LEU A 3 -24.14 -12.09 8.75
CA LEU A 3 -23.38 -11.19 9.62
C LEU A 3 -24.16 -9.88 9.74
N PHE A 4 -24.68 -9.57 10.93
CA PHE A 4 -25.55 -8.40 11.19
C PHE A 4 -24.93 -7.05 10.78
N ARG A 5 -23.60 -6.97 10.65
CA ARG A 5 -22.88 -5.79 10.17
C ARG A 5 -23.10 -5.50 8.67
N TRP A 6 -23.39 -6.51 7.86
CA TRP A 6 -23.51 -6.39 6.41
C TRP A 6 -24.82 -7.02 5.93
N PRO A 7 -25.93 -6.27 5.99
CA PRO A 7 -27.24 -6.78 5.60
C PRO A 7 -27.34 -7.09 4.11
N ASP A 8 -26.48 -6.50 3.29
CA ASP A 8 -26.42 -6.62 1.83
C ASP A 8 -25.42 -7.69 1.33
N LEU A 9 -24.69 -8.36 2.23
CA LEU A 9 -23.72 -9.40 1.89
C LEU A 9 -24.40 -10.57 1.19
N GLN A 10 -24.05 -10.82 -0.08
CA GLN A 10 -24.62 -11.92 -0.86
C GLN A 10 -23.79 -13.20 -0.70
N HIS A 11 -22.45 -13.08 -0.77
CA HIS A 11 -21.54 -14.22 -0.70
C HIS A 11 -20.44 -14.04 0.35
N PRO A 12 -20.06 -15.11 1.10
CA PRO A 12 -18.92 -15.06 2.03
C PRO A 12 -17.60 -14.66 1.37
N ALA A 13 -17.44 -14.95 0.07
CA ALA A 13 -16.28 -14.58 -0.73
C ALA A 13 -16.12 -13.06 -0.95
N GLU A 14 -17.10 -12.25 -0.55
CA GLU A 14 -16.98 -10.78 -0.55
C GLU A 14 -16.31 -10.25 0.72
N LEU A 15 -15.95 -11.12 1.68
CA LEU A 15 -15.28 -10.75 2.91
C LEU A 15 -13.82 -11.18 2.90
N LYS A 16 -12.97 -10.26 3.35
CA LYS A 16 -11.57 -10.52 3.63
C LYS A 16 -11.36 -10.53 5.15
N PRO A 17 -10.89 -11.63 5.75
CA PRO A 17 -10.43 -11.62 7.14
C PRO A 17 -9.29 -10.64 7.33
N LEU A 18 -9.27 -9.96 8.48
CA LEU A 18 -8.12 -9.18 8.90
C LEU A 18 -6.96 -10.11 9.28
N CYS A 19 -5.74 -9.71 8.96
CA CYS A 19 -4.53 -10.49 9.27
C CYS A 19 -4.29 -10.71 10.77
N GLU A 20 -4.89 -9.88 11.62
CA GLU A 20 -4.83 -10.00 13.08
C GLU A 20 -5.78 -11.09 13.64
N CYS A 21 -6.66 -11.66 12.79
CA CYS A 21 -7.61 -12.68 13.21
C CYS A 21 -6.96 -14.07 13.29
N GLN A 22 -6.57 -14.49 14.50
CA GLN A 22 -5.96 -15.79 14.75
C GLN A 22 -6.89 -16.99 14.47
N SER A 23 -8.21 -16.77 14.45
CA SER A 23 -9.22 -17.82 14.26
C SER A 23 -9.66 -18.00 12.81
N PHE A 24 -9.15 -17.21 11.86
CA PHE A 24 -9.52 -17.32 10.46
C PHE A 24 -8.34 -17.81 9.63
N GLY A 25 -8.49 -18.95 8.95
CA GLY A 25 -7.43 -19.55 8.13
C GLY A 25 -6.71 -20.76 8.75
N VAL A 26 -7.12 -21.22 9.94
CA VAL A 26 -6.73 -22.56 10.41
C VAL A 26 -7.58 -23.57 9.65
N ALA A 27 -7.00 -24.14 8.58
CA ALA A 27 -7.70 -25.04 7.66
C ALA A 27 -8.34 -26.28 8.34
N ASP A 28 -7.89 -26.63 9.55
CA ASP A 28 -8.34 -27.79 10.35
C ASP A 28 -8.77 -27.44 11.79
N GLY A 29 -9.01 -26.15 12.08
CA GLY A 29 -9.46 -25.71 13.40
C GLY A 29 -10.98 -25.85 13.59
N PRO A 30 -11.49 -26.35 14.72
CA PRO A 30 -12.94 -26.51 14.94
C PRO A 30 -13.70 -25.18 15.13
N THR A 31 -13.00 -24.04 15.11
CA THR A 31 -13.56 -22.73 15.44
C THR A 31 -13.47 -21.77 14.26
N VAL A 32 -14.63 -21.36 13.73
CA VAL A 32 -14.73 -20.29 12.73
C VAL A 32 -14.91 -18.95 13.43
N CYS A 33 -14.17 -17.92 13.01
CA CYS A 33 -14.38 -16.57 13.54
C CYS A 33 -15.74 -16.01 13.11
N CYS A 34 -16.59 -15.70 14.09
CA CYS A 34 -17.91 -15.09 13.85
C CYS A 34 -17.95 -13.58 14.12
N ASN A 35 -16.85 -12.97 14.56
CA ASN A 35 -16.82 -11.56 14.90
C ASN A 35 -16.76 -10.71 13.61
N PRO A 36 -17.81 -9.92 13.27
CA PRO A 36 -17.82 -9.11 12.05
C PRO A 36 -16.75 -8.02 12.02
N TYR A 37 -16.15 -7.67 13.17
CA TYR A 37 -15.03 -6.72 13.24
C TYR A 37 -13.70 -7.32 12.81
N HIS A 38 -13.60 -8.65 12.67
CA HIS A 38 -12.42 -9.33 12.15
C HIS A 38 -12.46 -9.50 10.63
N PHE A 39 -13.42 -8.85 9.97
CA PHE A 39 -13.59 -8.91 8.53
C PHE A 39 -13.65 -7.49 7.95
N SER A 40 -13.25 -7.39 6.69
CA SER A 40 -13.41 -6.22 5.84
C SER A 40 -14.12 -6.65 4.56
N ARG A 41 -14.83 -5.73 3.91
CA ARG A 41 -15.42 -6.03 2.59
C ARG A 41 -14.36 -5.94 1.51
N LEU A 42 -14.34 -6.90 0.61
CA LEU A 42 -13.47 -6.83 -0.56
C LEU A 42 -13.94 -5.69 -1.47
N CYS A 43 -13.01 -4.83 -1.86
CA CYS A 43 -13.23 -3.85 -2.91
C CYS A 43 -13.35 -4.60 -4.24
N GLY A 44 -14.58 -4.86 -4.66
CA GLY A 44 -14.88 -5.54 -5.92
C GLY A 44 -14.38 -4.76 -7.15
N PRO A 45 -14.31 -5.42 -8.32
CA PRO A 45 -13.90 -4.80 -9.58
C PRO A 45 -14.90 -3.75 -10.10
N GLU A 46 -16.11 -3.68 -9.55
CA GLU A 46 -17.14 -2.74 -10.01
C GLU A 46 -17.23 -1.49 -9.15
N SER A 47 -16.39 -0.52 -9.50
CA SER A 47 -16.87 0.86 -9.55
C SER A 47 -16.43 1.41 -10.90
N PRO A 48 -17.35 1.95 -11.72
CA PRO A 48 -16.96 2.55 -12.99
C PRO A 48 -15.88 3.58 -12.70
N PRO A 49 -14.80 3.62 -13.51
CA PRO A 49 -13.75 4.60 -13.31
C PRO A 49 -14.39 5.99 -13.28
N PRO A 50 -13.90 6.91 -12.42
CA PRO A 50 -14.38 8.27 -12.41
C PRO A 50 -14.43 8.86 -13.83
N PRO A 51 -15.41 9.73 -14.14
CA PRO A 51 -15.70 10.16 -15.52
C PRO A 51 -14.53 10.86 -16.25
N TYR A 52 -13.42 11.16 -15.58
CA TYR A 52 -12.22 11.71 -16.20
C TYR A 52 -11.35 10.66 -16.93
N SER A 53 -11.66 9.36 -16.88
CA SER A 53 -10.89 8.32 -17.59
C SER A 53 -11.20 8.21 -19.10
N ARG A 54 -12.06 9.07 -19.67
CA ARG A 54 -12.43 9.05 -21.10
C ARG A 54 -11.54 9.92 -21.99
N LEU A 55 -10.22 9.83 -21.82
CA LEU A 55 -9.31 10.29 -22.88
C LEU A 55 -9.02 9.12 -23.82
N SER A 56 -9.97 8.82 -24.69
CA SER A 56 -9.73 8.22 -26.01
C SER A 56 -10.90 8.58 -26.91
N PRO A 57 -10.61 9.06 -28.12
CA PRO A 57 -11.10 8.29 -29.27
C PRO A 57 -10.14 8.24 -30.49
N ASN A 58 -10.09 7.03 -31.03
CA ASN A 58 -10.04 6.60 -32.44
C ASN A 58 -8.78 6.60 -33.33
N ASP A 59 -8.65 5.43 -33.97
CA ASP A 59 -8.07 5.05 -35.27
C ASP A 59 -7.44 6.14 -36.15
N GLU A 60 -6.22 5.87 -36.63
CA GLU A 60 -5.94 5.58 -38.05
C GLU A 60 -4.44 5.22 -38.23
N GLN A 61 -4.17 4.21 -39.06
CA GLN A 61 -2.83 3.70 -39.37
C GLN A 61 -2.04 4.68 -40.25
N LYS A 62 -0.78 5.00 -39.89
CA LYS A 62 0.29 5.35 -40.85
C LYS A 62 1.69 5.19 -40.21
N PRO A 63 2.62 4.43 -40.80
CA PRO A 63 3.99 4.34 -40.30
C PRO A 63 4.87 5.35 -41.02
N LEU A 64 5.39 6.38 -40.33
CA LEU A 64 6.54 7.17 -40.80
C LEU A 64 7.36 7.71 -39.61
N ASP A 65 8.59 7.21 -39.55
CA ASP A 65 9.86 7.89 -39.30
C ASP A 65 10.13 8.64 -37.98
N LEU A 66 10.97 7.97 -37.18
CA LEU A 66 12.14 8.45 -36.44
C LEU A 66 12.36 9.97 -36.39
N SER A 67 12.14 10.57 -35.22
CA SER A 67 13.01 11.63 -34.71
C SER A 67 12.90 11.74 -33.19
N ASP A 68 13.91 11.17 -32.54
CA ASP A 68 14.61 11.58 -31.32
C ASP A 68 13.91 12.54 -30.35
N SER A 69 13.64 12.06 -29.13
CA SER A 69 13.62 12.82 -27.88
C SER A 69 13.48 11.85 -26.69
N THR A 70 14.51 11.04 -26.46
CA THR A 70 14.68 10.31 -25.20
C THR A 70 15.07 11.30 -24.09
N LEU A 71 14.08 11.82 -23.36
CA LEU A 71 14.31 12.48 -22.08
C LEU A 71 14.48 11.42 -21.00
N SER A 72 15.74 11.05 -20.77
CA SER A 72 16.18 10.27 -19.62
C SER A 72 15.97 11.07 -18.33
N TYR A 73 15.15 10.56 -17.41
CA TYR A 73 15.15 11.00 -16.02
C TYR A 73 16.21 10.18 -15.27
N THR A 74 17.34 10.83 -14.96
CA THR A 74 18.37 10.31 -14.07
C THR A 74 17.97 10.61 -12.63
N GLU A 75 17.82 9.56 -11.80
CA GLU A 75 17.82 9.67 -10.35
C GLU A 75 19.24 10.03 -9.88
N THR A 76 19.38 11.17 -9.22
CA THR A 76 20.59 11.56 -8.51
C THR A 76 20.62 10.88 -7.14
N GLU A 77 21.31 9.74 -7.06
CA GLU A 77 21.77 9.17 -5.80
C GLU A 77 22.93 10.00 -5.24
N ALA A 78 22.78 10.50 -4.02
CA ALA A 78 23.86 11.08 -3.23
C ALA A 78 24.27 10.08 -2.15
N THR A 79 25.19 9.18 -2.47
CA THR A 79 25.95 8.39 -1.50
C THR A 79 27.38 8.91 -1.45
N ASN A 80 27.67 9.76 -0.46
CA ASN A 80 29.04 10.05 -0.05
C ASN A 80 29.50 8.97 0.94
N SER A 81 30.40 8.10 0.52
CA SER A 81 31.25 7.29 1.39
C SER A 81 32.70 7.41 0.91
N PRO A 82 33.68 7.71 1.78
CA PRO A 82 35.08 7.78 1.38
C PRO A 82 35.72 6.38 1.33
N ASN A 83 36.60 6.21 0.36
CA ASN A 83 37.48 5.05 0.13
C ASN A 83 38.26 4.63 1.38
N VAL A 84 38.25 3.33 1.71
CA VAL A 84 39.34 2.65 2.43
C VAL A 84 39.56 1.26 1.81
N THR A 85 40.83 0.98 1.50
CA THR A 85 41.43 -0.19 0.83
C THR A 85 41.27 -1.52 1.59
N PRO A 86 41.50 -2.68 0.93
CA PRO A 86 41.31 -4.00 1.52
C PRO A 86 42.53 -4.40 2.36
N GLY A 87 42.30 -4.64 3.66
CA GLY A 87 43.31 -5.12 4.60
C GLY A 87 42.66 -6.07 5.60
N ASP A 88 42.87 -7.35 5.38
CA ASP A 88 42.60 -8.48 6.27
C ASP A 88 43.35 -8.30 7.59
N PHE A 89 42.69 -8.42 8.74
CA PHE A 89 43.19 -9.01 10.01
C PHE A 89 42.03 -9.08 11.01
N SER A 90 41.79 -10.30 11.49
CA SER A 90 40.81 -10.70 12.50
C SER A 90 40.87 -9.87 13.77
N ASP A 91 39.71 -9.44 14.29
CA ASP A 91 39.53 -9.46 15.74
C ASP A 91 38.07 -9.64 16.17
N ALA A 92 37.91 -10.40 17.25
CA ALA A 92 36.66 -10.97 17.71
C ALA A 92 35.73 -9.92 18.33
N SER A 93 34.50 -9.84 17.82
CA SER A 93 33.33 -9.63 18.68
C SER A 93 32.15 -10.41 18.11
N THR A 94 32.04 -11.65 18.56
CA THR A 94 30.83 -12.45 18.46
C THR A 94 29.69 -11.74 19.20
N SER A 95 28.85 -11.03 18.46
CA SER A 95 27.46 -10.82 18.84
C SER A 95 26.62 -11.78 17.99
N PRO A 96 25.95 -12.79 18.58
CA PRO A 96 25.19 -13.78 17.80
C PRO A 96 23.85 -13.28 17.25
N ASP A 97 23.50 -11.99 17.34
CA ASP A 97 22.09 -11.57 17.27
C ASP A 97 21.72 -10.49 16.25
N ALA A 98 22.62 -10.13 15.34
CA ALA A 98 22.25 -9.31 14.19
C ALA A 98 21.72 -10.18 13.04
N VAL A 99 20.64 -10.93 13.27
CA VAL A 99 19.75 -11.30 12.16
C VAL A 99 19.34 -9.97 11.55
N LYS A 100 19.89 -9.62 10.37
CA LYS A 100 19.44 -8.47 9.59
C LYS A 100 17.94 -8.66 9.41
N ARG A 101 17.14 -7.97 10.24
CA ARG A 101 15.68 -8.00 10.11
C ARG A 101 15.40 -7.47 8.72
N SER A 102 14.94 -8.35 7.84
CA SER A 102 14.59 -7.98 6.48
C SER A 102 13.32 -7.14 6.55
N HIS A 103 13.41 -5.89 6.08
CA HIS A 103 12.23 -5.06 5.91
C HIS A 103 11.57 -5.39 4.58
N TRP A 104 10.25 -5.42 4.54
CA TRP A 104 9.52 -5.78 3.31
C TRP A 104 9.00 -4.58 2.55
N CYS A 105 8.84 -3.43 3.21
CA CYS A 105 8.55 -2.17 2.53
C CYS A 105 9.07 -0.95 3.32
N ASN A 106 9.06 0.17 2.63
CA ASN A 106 9.33 1.48 3.18
C ASN A 106 8.12 2.38 2.90
N VAL A 107 7.59 3.02 3.94
CA VAL A 107 6.44 3.91 3.85
C VAL A 107 6.88 5.35 3.89
N ALA A 108 6.20 6.13 3.07
CA ALA A 108 6.65 7.42 2.66
C ALA A 108 5.41 8.34 2.59
N TYR A 109 5.42 9.46 3.32
CA TYR A 109 4.31 10.41 3.37
C TYR A 109 4.64 11.75 2.68
N TRP A 110 3.66 12.31 1.99
CA TRP A 110 3.73 13.59 1.29
C TRP A 110 2.49 14.44 1.57
N GLU A 111 2.70 15.76 1.63
CA GLU A 111 1.63 16.77 1.63
C GLU A 111 1.78 17.59 0.36
N HIS A 112 0.80 17.50 -0.55
CA HIS A 112 0.94 18.01 -1.93
C HIS A 112 2.21 17.47 -2.61
N ARG A 113 3.16 18.34 -2.93
CA ARG A 113 4.43 17.99 -3.59
C ARG A 113 5.61 17.90 -2.61
N THR A 114 5.36 18.14 -1.33
CA THR A 114 6.42 18.23 -0.31
C THR A 114 6.52 16.93 0.46
N ARG A 115 7.74 16.39 0.55
CA ARG A 115 8.06 15.25 1.39
C ARG A 115 7.97 15.66 2.86
N VAL A 116 7.22 14.90 3.67
CA VAL A 116 7.05 15.22 5.09
C VAL A 116 7.49 14.04 5.95
N GLY A 117 8.46 14.29 6.82
CA GLY A 117 9.06 13.26 7.68
C GLY A 117 10.09 12.38 6.98
N ARG A 118 10.62 11.42 7.73
CA ARG A 118 11.58 10.42 7.26
C ARG A 118 10.85 9.23 6.62
N LEU A 119 11.61 8.39 5.93
CA LEU A 119 11.13 7.10 5.47
C LEU A 119 10.85 6.19 6.68
N TYR A 120 9.70 5.52 6.70
CA TYR A 120 9.32 4.58 7.75
C TYR A 120 9.54 3.15 7.27
N THR A 121 10.55 2.47 7.81
CA THR A 121 10.92 1.11 7.41
C THR A 121 10.08 0.08 8.16
N VAL A 122 9.45 -0.84 7.42
CA VAL A 122 8.52 -1.82 7.97
C VAL A 122 9.15 -3.21 8.01
N TYR A 123 9.32 -3.72 9.23
CA TYR A 123 9.87 -5.05 9.49
C TYR A 123 8.78 -6.08 9.78
N GLU A 124 7.75 -5.68 10.53
CA GLU A 124 6.62 -6.53 10.87
C GLU A 124 5.76 -6.85 9.64
N GLN A 125 5.10 -8.00 9.65
CA GLN A 125 4.25 -8.44 8.53
C GLN A 125 3.11 -7.45 8.22
N SER A 126 2.69 -6.65 9.20
CA SER A 126 1.67 -5.61 9.02
C SER A 126 2.06 -4.30 9.70
N VAL A 127 1.55 -3.18 9.17
CA VAL A 127 1.79 -1.83 9.68
C VAL A 127 0.53 -0.97 9.62
N SER A 128 0.21 -0.32 10.73
CA SER A 128 -0.85 0.69 10.78
C SER A 128 -0.32 2.06 10.42
N ILE A 129 -1.02 2.81 9.57
CA ILE A 129 -0.72 4.20 9.23
C ILE A 129 -1.95 5.03 9.61
N PHE A 130 -1.81 5.94 10.58
CA PHE A 130 -2.95 6.62 11.22
C PHE A 130 -2.60 8.08 11.57
N TYR A 131 -3.61 8.89 11.93
CA TYR A 131 -3.37 10.28 12.33
C TYR A 131 -2.81 10.37 13.74
N ASP A 132 -3.62 10.05 14.74
CA ASP A 132 -3.22 10.07 16.15
C ASP A 132 -4.07 9.05 16.91
N LEU A 133 -3.41 8.06 17.51
CA LEU A 133 -4.04 6.99 18.27
C LEU A 133 -3.21 6.74 19.54
N PRO A 134 -3.81 6.87 20.74
CA PRO A 134 -3.07 6.71 22.00
C PRO A 134 -2.38 5.36 22.17
N GLN A 135 -2.92 4.30 21.54
CA GLN A 135 -2.38 2.94 21.57
C GLN A 135 -2.04 2.41 20.17
N GLY A 136 -1.85 3.30 19.19
CA GLY A 136 -1.52 2.89 17.83
C GLY A 136 -0.06 2.45 17.72
N ASN A 137 0.19 1.19 17.32
CA ASN A 137 1.50 0.75 16.89
C ASN A 137 1.63 0.92 15.36
N GLY A 138 2.67 1.61 14.89
CA GLY A 138 2.92 1.82 13.47
C GLY A 138 3.37 3.24 13.13
N PHE A 139 2.95 3.72 11.97
CA PHE A 139 3.34 5.03 11.44
C PHE A 139 2.30 6.11 11.78
N CYS A 140 2.58 6.88 12.83
CA CYS A 140 1.75 8.00 13.28
C CYS A 140 2.04 9.27 12.47
N LEU A 141 1.10 9.67 11.62
CA LEU A 141 1.24 10.87 10.80
C LEU A 141 1.10 12.16 11.60
N GLY A 142 0.40 12.12 12.75
CA GLY A 142 0.19 13.25 13.67
C GLY A 142 1.49 13.78 14.26
N GLN A 143 2.49 12.91 14.45
CA GLN A 143 3.82 13.27 14.95
C GLN A 143 4.70 13.96 13.89
N LEU A 144 4.32 13.91 12.61
CA LEU A 144 5.07 14.55 11.55
C LEU A 144 4.78 16.05 11.59
N ASN A 145 5.76 16.84 12.02
CA ASN A 145 5.68 18.29 12.03
C ASN A 145 6.20 18.87 10.71
N LEU A 146 5.45 19.82 10.18
CA LEU A 146 5.82 20.67 9.05
C LEU A 146 5.33 22.06 9.41
N ASP A 147 6.23 23.04 9.45
CA ASP A 147 5.88 24.43 9.70
C ASP A 147 5.02 24.96 8.56
N ASN A 148 4.08 25.86 8.86
CA ASN A 148 3.25 26.56 7.88
C ASN A 148 2.36 25.67 6.99
N ARG A 149 1.76 24.61 7.54
CA ARG A 149 0.72 23.83 6.84
C ARG A 149 -0.44 24.71 6.38
N SER A 150 -0.91 24.46 5.15
CA SER A 150 -2.15 25.06 4.67
C SER A 150 -3.36 24.55 5.48
N GLU A 151 -4.42 25.35 5.53
CA GLU A 151 -5.65 24.95 6.22
C GLU A 151 -6.29 23.69 5.59
N THR A 152 -6.20 23.55 4.27
CA THR A 152 -6.68 22.37 3.53
C THR A 152 -5.96 21.09 3.97
N VAL A 153 -4.64 21.14 4.16
CA VAL A 153 -3.86 20.00 4.65
C VAL A 153 -4.26 19.64 6.08
N ARG A 154 -4.42 20.62 6.98
CA ARG A 154 -4.84 20.36 8.36
C ARG A 154 -6.21 19.68 8.41
N ARG A 155 -7.18 20.16 7.63
CA ARG A 155 -8.53 19.57 7.50
C ARG A 155 -8.51 18.17 6.89
N THR A 156 -7.59 17.89 5.95
CA THR A 156 -7.45 16.54 5.37
C THR A 156 -6.82 15.57 6.37
N ARG A 157 -5.79 16.01 7.11
CA ARG A 157 -5.11 15.21 8.13
C ARG A 157 -6.06 14.79 9.25
N SER A 158 -6.93 15.69 9.70
CA SER A 158 -7.93 15.37 10.73
C SER A 158 -8.95 14.30 10.28
N LYS A 159 -9.12 14.08 8.97
CA LYS A 159 -10.00 13.05 8.40
C LYS A 159 -9.36 11.66 8.31
N ILE A 160 -8.04 11.56 8.47
CA ILE A 160 -7.32 10.28 8.36
C ILE A 160 -7.78 9.34 9.49
N GLY A 161 -7.89 9.83 10.73
CA GLY A 161 -8.34 9.03 11.88
C GLY A 161 -7.51 7.75 12.05
N TYR A 162 -8.19 6.59 12.11
CA TYR A 162 -7.56 5.25 12.17
C TYR A 162 -6.78 4.86 10.89
N GLY A 163 -6.92 5.64 9.82
CA GLY A 163 -6.18 5.53 8.58
C GLY A 163 -6.29 4.16 7.90
N ILE A 164 -5.14 3.57 7.59
CA ILE A 164 -5.06 2.28 6.88
C ILE A 164 -4.21 1.28 7.65
N LEU A 165 -4.46 0.00 7.43
CA LEU A 165 -3.57 -1.10 7.79
C LEU A 165 -3.03 -1.70 6.49
N LEU A 166 -1.71 -1.75 6.35
CA LEU A 166 -1.04 -2.49 5.28
C LEU A 166 -0.59 -3.84 5.84
N SER A 167 -0.87 -4.91 5.11
CA SER A 167 -0.46 -6.26 5.50
C SER A 167 0.21 -6.96 4.32
N LYS A 168 1.38 -7.53 4.58
CA LYS A 168 2.02 -8.48 3.68
C LYS A 168 1.33 -9.83 3.91
N GLU A 169 0.87 -10.47 2.87
CA GLU A 169 0.20 -11.77 2.91
C GLU A 169 0.82 -12.70 1.86
N PRO A 170 0.55 -14.02 1.91
CA PRO A 170 1.17 -14.97 0.96
C PRO A 170 0.85 -14.68 -0.50
N ASP A 171 -0.30 -14.07 -0.79
CA ASP A 171 -0.81 -13.79 -2.14
C ASP A 171 -0.59 -12.35 -2.61
N GLY A 172 0.07 -11.52 -1.80
CA GLY A 172 0.29 -10.11 -2.10
C GLY A 172 0.32 -9.18 -0.89
N VAL A 173 0.25 -7.88 -1.15
CA VAL A 173 0.09 -6.85 -0.12
C VAL A 173 -1.33 -6.33 -0.14
N TRP A 174 -1.96 -6.29 1.03
CA TRP A 174 -3.33 -5.83 1.22
C TRP A 174 -3.38 -4.51 1.97
N ALA A 175 -4.29 -3.63 1.56
CA ALA A 175 -4.64 -2.42 2.30
C ALA A 175 -6.06 -2.51 2.83
N TYR A 176 -6.22 -2.27 4.12
CA TYR A 176 -7.49 -2.24 4.82
C TYR A 176 -7.81 -0.80 5.20
N ASN A 177 -8.92 -0.25 4.68
CA ASN A 177 -9.36 1.10 5.03
C ASN A 177 -10.09 1.07 6.38
N ARG A 178 -9.45 1.60 7.42
CA ARG A 178 -10.01 1.74 8.76
C ARG A 178 -10.50 3.16 9.05
N SER A 179 -10.24 4.10 8.15
CA SER A 179 -10.71 5.48 8.29
C SER A 179 -12.21 5.58 8.00
N GLU A 180 -12.81 6.70 8.41
CA GLU A 180 -14.22 7.03 8.11
C GLU A 180 -14.40 7.62 6.71
N HIS A 181 -13.31 7.78 5.94
CA HIS A 181 -13.30 8.42 4.63
C HIS A 181 -12.79 7.45 3.55
N PRO A 182 -13.18 7.64 2.27
CA PRO A 182 -12.62 6.83 1.20
C PRO A 182 -11.12 7.12 1.03
N ILE A 183 -10.35 6.08 0.76
CA ILE A 183 -8.96 6.20 0.30
C ILE A 183 -8.90 5.92 -1.20
N PHE A 184 -7.81 6.37 -1.82
CA PHE A 184 -7.58 6.20 -3.25
C PHE A 184 -6.25 5.50 -3.44
N VAL A 185 -6.28 4.37 -4.15
CA VAL A 185 -5.12 3.51 -4.37
C VAL A 185 -4.79 3.49 -5.84
N ASN A 186 -3.51 3.68 -6.15
CA ASN A 186 -2.93 3.44 -7.46
C ASN A 186 -1.82 2.39 -7.30
N SER A 187 -1.82 1.36 -8.13
CA SER A 187 -0.78 0.34 -8.15
C SER A 187 -0.69 -0.32 -9.52
N PRO A 188 0.52 -0.56 -10.06
CA PRO A 188 0.71 -1.22 -11.35
C PRO A 188 0.06 -2.61 -11.44
N THR A 189 0.05 -3.37 -10.34
CA THR A 189 -0.57 -4.71 -10.31
C THR A 189 -2.11 -4.68 -10.28
N LEU A 190 -2.68 -3.49 -10.07
CA LEU A 190 -4.11 -3.23 -10.20
C LEU A 190 -4.50 -2.78 -11.62
N ASP A 191 -3.54 -2.39 -12.45
CA ASP A 191 -3.81 -2.00 -13.82
C ASP A 191 -4.10 -3.23 -14.68
N ILE A 192 -4.81 -3.01 -15.79
CA ILE A 192 -5.10 -4.05 -16.77
C ILE A 192 -3.85 -4.18 -17.66
N PRO A 193 -3.32 -5.38 -17.91
CA PRO A 193 -2.19 -5.55 -18.81
C PRO A 193 -2.48 -4.92 -20.18
N ASN A 194 -1.52 -4.20 -20.73
CA ASN A 194 -1.60 -3.38 -21.96
C ASN A 194 -2.40 -2.07 -21.86
N CYS A 195 -2.90 -1.69 -20.68
CA CYS A 195 -3.58 -0.42 -20.47
C CYS A 195 -2.57 0.66 -20.08
N ARG A 196 -2.45 1.73 -20.90
CA ARG A 196 -1.57 2.88 -20.62
C ARG A 196 -2.17 3.90 -19.64
N THR A 197 -3.38 3.67 -19.15
CA THR A 197 -4.05 4.60 -18.25
C THR A 197 -3.80 4.20 -16.80
N LEU A 198 -3.26 5.12 -16.01
CA LEU A 198 -3.15 4.96 -14.55
C LEU A 198 -4.55 4.82 -13.94
N ILE A 199 -4.85 3.69 -13.31
CA ILE A 199 -6.13 3.46 -12.65
C ILE A 199 -6.02 3.80 -11.16
N VAL A 200 -6.83 4.76 -10.72
CA VAL A 200 -7.01 5.06 -9.30
C VAL A 200 -8.30 4.42 -8.82
N ARG A 201 -8.21 3.47 -7.89
CA ARG A 201 -9.37 2.81 -7.29
C ARG A 201 -9.75 3.44 -5.97
N LYS A 202 -11.06 3.70 -5.80
CA LYS A 202 -11.63 4.23 -4.56
C LYS A 202 -12.00 3.08 -3.62
N VAL A 203 -11.46 3.08 -2.40
CA VAL A 203 -11.75 2.07 -1.37
C VAL A 203 -12.53 2.72 -0.25
N MET A 204 -13.75 2.26 -0.04
CA MET A 204 -14.67 2.81 0.97
C MET A 204 -14.25 2.42 2.41
N PRO A 205 -14.69 3.16 3.44
CA PRO A 205 -14.51 2.77 4.85
C PRO A 205 -14.93 1.33 5.14
N GLY A 206 -14.07 0.56 5.80
CA GLY A 206 -14.31 -0.85 6.13
C GLY A 206 -14.10 -1.83 4.96
N TYR A 207 -13.66 -1.34 3.80
CA TYR A 207 -13.27 -2.18 2.67
C TYR A 207 -11.76 -2.42 2.67
N SER A 208 -11.34 -3.49 2.01
CA SER A 208 -9.95 -3.83 1.74
C SER A 208 -9.72 -4.09 0.26
N ILE A 209 -8.48 -3.92 -0.16
CA ILE A 209 -8.05 -4.17 -1.53
C ILE A 209 -6.66 -4.78 -1.54
N LYS A 210 -6.41 -5.72 -2.45
CA LYS A 210 -5.05 -6.20 -2.73
C LYS A 210 -4.33 -5.10 -3.51
N VAL A 211 -3.42 -4.37 -2.86
CA VAL A 211 -2.68 -3.26 -3.47
C VAL A 211 -1.46 -3.73 -4.25
N PHE A 212 -0.97 -4.94 -3.98
CA PHE A 212 0.13 -5.52 -4.74
C PHE A 212 -0.12 -7.02 -4.90
N ASP A 213 -0.14 -7.51 -6.14
CA ASP A 213 -0.33 -8.93 -6.42
C ASP A 213 1.00 -9.55 -6.88
N TYR A 214 1.48 -10.57 -6.17
CA TYR A 214 2.79 -11.18 -6.45
C TYR A 214 2.83 -11.88 -7.80
N GLU A 215 1.77 -12.59 -8.18
CA GLU A 215 1.70 -13.30 -9.46
C GLU A 215 1.70 -12.29 -10.62
N LYS A 216 0.89 -11.24 -10.52
CA LYS A 216 0.86 -10.17 -11.54
C LYS A 216 2.16 -9.39 -11.61
N SER A 217 2.82 -9.17 -10.47
CA SER A 217 4.11 -8.49 -10.46
C SER A 217 5.17 -9.26 -11.23
N CYS A 218 5.17 -10.60 -11.16
CA CYS A 218 6.10 -11.41 -11.97
C CYS A 218 5.86 -11.21 -13.46
N LEU A 219 4.60 -11.10 -13.90
CA LEU A 219 4.27 -10.85 -15.30
C LEU A 219 4.76 -9.48 -15.78
N LEU A 220 4.68 -8.46 -14.93
CA LEU A 220 5.15 -7.10 -15.24
C LEU A 220 6.69 -6.98 -15.32
N GLN A 221 7.45 -7.89 -14.72
CA GLN A 221 8.93 -7.91 -14.86
C GLN A 221 9.39 -8.41 -16.23
N HIS A 222 8.52 -9.10 -16.96
CA HIS A 222 8.82 -9.71 -18.26
C HIS A 222 8.28 -8.90 -19.45
N THR A 223 7.76 -7.70 -19.21
CA THR A 223 7.23 -6.79 -20.25
C THR A 223 8.14 -5.57 -20.38
#